data_AF-A0A6M5YIR1-F1
#
_entry.id   AF-A0A6M5YIR1-F1
#
_cell.length_a   1.000
_cell.length_b   1.000
_cell.length_c   1.000
_cell.angle_alpha   90.00
_cell.angle_beta   90.00
_cell.angle_gamma   90.00
#
_symmetry.space_group_name_H-M   'P 1'
#
loop_
_entity.id
_entity.type
_entity.pdbx_description
1 polymer ?
#
loop_
_entity_poly.entity_id
_entity_poly.type
_entity_poly.pdbx_seq_one_letter_code
_entity_poly.pdbx_strand_id
1 'polypeptide(L)'
;MYMMAAASGPDNSWGYVQPATFAQSRENLRPAPGDYLPITSGNPPVSVAADGVTFQVRPPVGECNPRLPNAGSRRGLQVGLADGSTRLLAPAIDPAAFWGMVTPAGGEVLVVD
;
A
#
# COMPACT_ATOMS: atom_id res chain seq x y z
N MET A 1 3.37 20.07 -0.51
CA MET A 1 3.24 19.94 0.96
C MET A 1 1.95 20.62 1.37
N TYR A 2 0.88 19.85 1.54
CA TYR A 2 -0.32 20.36 2.19
C TYR A 2 -0.51 19.54 3.46
N MET A 3 0.09 20.02 4.54
CA MET A 3 -0.50 19.86 5.87
C MET A 3 -1.83 20.61 5.80
N MET A 4 -2.95 19.96 6.09
CA MET A 4 -4.20 20.68 6.32
C MET A 4 -4.82 20.22 7.63
N ALA A 5 -4.97 21.23 8.50
CA ALA A 5 -5.43 21.15 9.86
C ALA A 5 -6.87 20.63 9.98
N ALA A 6 -7.15 20.01 11.13
CA ALA A 6 -8.48 19.56 11.53
C ALA A 6 -9.45 20.76 11.64
N ALA A 7 -10.51 20.75 10.84
CA ALA A 7 -11.66 21.64 11.01
C ALA A 7 -12.82 20.85 11.60
N SER A 8 -13.19 21.18 12.83
CA SER A 8 -14.37 20.68 13.56
C SER A 8 -15.61 21.50 13.18
N GLY A 9 -16.52 20.90 12.43
CA GLY A 9 -17.87 21.43 12.15
C GLY A 9 -18.75 20.28 11.66
N PRO A 10 -20.07 20.27 11.90
CA PRO A 10 -20.91 19.07 11.73
C PRO A 10 -21.23 18.67 10.27
N ASP A 11 -20.68 19.38 9.27
CA ASP A 11 -21.11 19.28 7.86
C ASP A 11 -19.94 18.96 6.91
N ASN A 12 -18.89 18.32 7.41
CA ASN A 12 -17.65 18.01 6.69
C ASN A 12 -17.61 16.51 6.28
N SER A 13 -18.08 16.22 5.08
CA SER A 13 -17.95 14.92 4.39
C SER A 13 -16.51 14.45 4.12
N TRP A 14 -15.52 15.15 4.69
CA TRP A 14 -14.09 14.85 4.66
C TRP A 14 -13.61 14.02 5.87
N GLY A 15 -14.53 13.52 6.71
CA GLY A 15 -14.22 12.72 7.91
C GLY A 15 -13.60 11.34 7.65
N TYR A 16 -13.44 10.92 6.40
CA TYR A 16 -12.78 9.66 6.07
C TYR A 16 -11.29 9.89 5.82
N VAL A 17 -10.50 9.88 6.90
CA VAL A 17 -9.04 9.66 6.80
C VAL A 17 -8.86 8.26 6.23
N GLN A 18 -8.65 8.17 4.91
CA GLN A 18 -8.37 6.89 4.27
C GLN A 18 -7.02 6.38 4.78
N PRO A 19 -6.93 5.17 5.35
CA PRO A 19 -5.65 4.54 5.60
C PRO A 19 -4.91 4.38 4.26
N ALA A 20 -3.58 4.39 4.29
CA ALA A 20 -2.72 4.36 3.10
C ALA A 20 -2.73 3.01 2.33
N THR A 21 -3.82 2.25 2.44
CA THR A 21 -3.99 0.95 1.79
C THR A 21 -5.00 1.07 0.67
N PHE A 22 -4.65 0.53 -0.50
CA PHE A 22 -5.47 0.46 -1.72
C PHE A 22 -6.75 -0.39 -1.57
N ALA A 23 -6.95 -0.98 -0.39
CA ALA A 23 -7.92 -1.98 -0.03
C ALA A 23 -8.96 -1.41 0.93
N GLN A 24 -9.89 -0.58 0.44
CA GLN A 24 -10.96 -0.08 1.30
C GLN A 24 -12.33 -0.20 0.63
N SER A 25 -13.23 -0.94 1.29
CA SER A 25 -14.65 -0.91 0.95
C SER A 25 -15.24 0.44 1.39
N ARG A 26 -15.97 1.09 0.46
CA ARG A 26 -16.69 2.35 0.70
C ARG A 26 -17.73 2.25 1.82
N GLU A 27 -18.16 1.05 2.19
CA GLU A 27 -19.24 0.85 3.15
C GLU A 27 -18.78 0.71 4.60
N ASN A 28 -17.56 0.23 4.86
CA ASN A 28 -17.18 -0.20 6.22
C ASN A 28 -15.81 0.27 6.72
N LEU A 29 -15.09 1.09 5.95
CA LEU A 29 -13.69 1.50 6.25
C LEU A 29 -12.71 0.35 6.51
N ARG A 30 -13.12 -0.89 6.25
CA ARG A 30 -12.33 -2.10 6.38
C ARG A 30 -11.84 -2.53 5.00
N PRO A 31 -10.73 -3.29 4.92
CA PRO A 31 -10.40 -4.05 3.72
C PRO A 31 -11.62 -4.87 3.28
N ALA A 32 -11.94 -4.82 1.98
CA ALA A 32 -12.97 -5.69 1.46
C ALA A 32 -12.50 -7.15 1.61
N PRO A 33 -13.42 -8.10 1.84
CA PRO A 33 -13.05 -9.51 1.90
C PRO A 33 -12.23 -9.93 0.67
N GLY A 34 -11.01 -10.43 0.91
CA GLY A 34 -10.08 -10.87 -0.12
C GLY A 34 -9.15 -9.80 -0.70
N ASP A 35 -9.16 -8.56 -0.17
CA ASP A 35 -8.15 -7.57 -0.49
C ASP A 35 -6.77 -7.96 0.06
N TYR A 36 -5.72 -7.45 -0.58
CA TYR A 36 -4.35 -7.58 -0.09
C TYR A 36 -3.99 -6.41 0.81
N LEU A 37 -3.55 -6.73 2.03
CA LEU A 37 -3.10 -5.79 3.04
C LEU A 37 -1.82 -6.31 3.71
N PRO A 38 -0.97 -5.44 4.26
CA PRO A 38 0.18 -5.87 5.02
C PRO A 38 -0.27 -6.60 6.30
N ILE A 39 0.20 -7.84 6.48
CA ILE A 39 -0.01 -8.65 7.68
C ILE A 39 1.32 -8.67 8.43
N THR A 40 1.42 -7.92 9.52
CA THR A 40 2.61 -7.88 10.37
C THR A 40 2.58 -9.02 11.37
N SER A 41 3.61 -9.85 11.39
CA SER A 41 3.75 -10.95 12.36
C SER A 41 5.22 -11.34 12.59
N GLY A 42 5.47 -12.21 13.57
CA GLY A 42 6.82 -12.73 13.86
C GLY A 42 7.62 -11.94 14.89
N ASN A 43 8.82 -12.45 15.21
CA ASN A 43 9.84 -11.80 16.04
C ASN A 43 11.25 -12.11 15.48
N PRO A 44 11.91 -11.19 14.77
CA PRO A 44 11.50 -9.80 14.53
C PRO A 44 10.24 -9.68 13.66
N PRO A 45 9.46 -8.58 13.79
CA PRO A 45 8.24 -8.39 13.02
C PRO A 45 8.54 -8.16 11.53
N VAL A 46 7.75 -8.79 10.67
CA VAL A 46 7.81 -8.70 9.21
C VAL A 46 6.39 -8.53 8.67
N SER A 47 6.22 -7.65 7.68
CA SER A 47 4.94 -7.37 7.02
C SER A 47 4.89 -7.95 5.62
N VAL A 48 3.94 -8.84 5.34
CA VAL A 48 3.68 -9.40 4.01
C VAL A 48 2.18 -9.47 3.73
N ALA A 49 1.75 -9.37 2.48
CA ALA A 49 0.37 -9.70 2.14
C ALA A 49 0.16 -11.21 2.01
N ALA A 50 -1.12 -11.62 2.05
CA ALA A 50 -1.52 -12.96 1.65
C ALA A 50 -0.91 -13.33 0.29
N ASP A 51 -0.51 -14.60 0.13
CA ASP A 51 0.11 -15.15 -1.07
C ASP A 51 1.45 -14.50 -1.48
N GLY A 52 2.04 -13.63 -0.64
CA GLY A 52 3.35 -13.01 -0.90
C GLY A 52 3.36 -12.06 -2.11
N VAL A 53 2.18 -11.60 -2.55
CA VAL A 53 2.05 -10.71 -3.71
C VAL A 53 2.50 -9.28 -3.40
N THR A 54 2.89 -8.50 -4.41
CA THR A 54 3.29 -7.09 -4.25
C THR A 54 2.48 -6.17 -5.16
N PHE A 55 2.77 -6.19 -6.46
CA PHE A 55 2.09 -5.44 -7.49
C PHE A 55 2.10 -6.19 -8.83
N GLN A 56 1.22 -5.79 -9.74
CA GLN A 56 1.12 -6.40 -11.06
C GLN A 56 1.94 -5.63 -12.08
N VAL A 57 2.68 -6.35 -12.92
CA VAL A 57 3.52 -5.78 -13.96
C VAL A 57 2.78 -5.81 -15.29
N ARG A 58 2.27 -4.66 -15.73
CA ARG A 58 1.56 -4.47 -17.01
C ARG A 58 0.54 -5.59 -17.28
N PRO A 59 -0.44 -5.81 -16.38
CA PRO A 59 -1.43 -6.85 -16.60
C PRO A 59 -2.29 -6.53 -17.83
N PRO A 60 -2.77 -7.54 -18.57
CA PRO A 60 -3.82 -7.38 -19.55
C PRO A 60 -5.09 -6.81 -18.90
N VAL A 61 -5.87 -6.03 -19.65
CA VAL A 61 -7.08 -5.36 -19.11
C VAL A 61 -8.07 -6.36 -18.49
N GLY A 62 -8.20 -7.56 -19.08
CA GLY A 62 -9.12 -8.61 -18.59
C GLY A 62 -8.59 -9.44 -17.41
N GLU A 63 -7.30 -9.33 -17.09
CA GLU A 63 -6.64 -10.10 -16.03
C GLU A 63 -6.13 -9.21 -14.88
N CYS A 64 -6.39 -7.90 -14.97
CA CYS A 64 -6.02 -6.93 -13.97
C CYS A 64 -6.78 -7.20 -12.66
N ASN A 65 -6.05 -7.55 -11.61
CA ASN A 65 -6.60 -7.65 -10.28
C ASN A 65 -6.75 -6.23 -9.69
N PRO A 66 -7.97 -5.72 -9.46
CA PRO A 66 -8.15 -4.37 -8.93
C PRO A 66 -7.66 -4.22 -7.48
N ARG A 67 -7.35 -5.32 -6.79
CA ARG A 67 -6.88 -5.34 -5.39
C ARG A 67 -5.38 -5.12 -5.25
N LEU A 68 -4.64 -5.07 -6.36
CA LEU A 68 -3.20 -4.87 -6.37
C LEU A 68 -2.81 -3.64 -7.18
N PRO A 69 -1.76 -2.91 -6.78
CA PRO A 69 -1.20 -1.84 -7.60
C PRO A 69 -0.74 -2.35 -8.97
N ASN A 70 -0.82 -1.47 -9.97
CA ASN A 70 -0.47 -1.79 -11.36
C ASN A 70 0.69 -0.94 -11.85
N ALA A 71 1.77 -1.59 -12.24
CA ALA A 71 2.85 -0.96 -12.99
C ALA A 71 2.49 -0.89 -14.47
N GLY A 72 2.33 0.32 -15.02
CA GLY A 72 2.12 0.52 -16.46
C GLY A 72 3.32 0.12 -17.33
N SER A 73 4.49 -0.08 -16.72
CA SER A 73 5.76 -0.43 -17.37
C SER A 73 6.29 -1.76 -16.86
N ARG A 74 6.99 -2.50 -17.74
CA ARG A 74 7.74 -3.70 -17.34
C ARG A 74 8.94 -3.39 -16.44
N ARG A 75 9.36 -2.12 -16.38
CA ARG A 75 10.48 -1.69 -15.55
C ARG A 75 10.14 -1.65 -14.05
N GLY A 76 8.86 -1.60 -13.69
CA GLY A 76 8.45 -1.56 -12.29
C GLY A 76 7.35 -0.54 -11.99
N LEU A 77 7.04 -0.45 -10.70
CA LEU A 77 6.03 0.45 -10.15
C LEU A 77 6.68 1.76 -9.71
N GLN A 78 6.18 2.89 -10.23
CA GLN A 78 6.61 4.20 -9.77
C GLN A 78 5.85 4.57 -8.49
N VAL A 79 6.58 4.79 -7.40
CA VAL A 79 6.02 5.03 -6.06
C VAL A 79 6.55 6.34 -5.52
N GLY A 80 5.64 7.20 -5.07
CA GLY A 80 5.97 8.38 -4.27
C GLY A 80 6.06 8.00 -2.80
N LEU A 81 7.12 8.42 -2.13
CA LEU A 81 7.33 8.19 -0.70
C LEU A 81 6.90 9.42 0.11
N ALA A 82 6.68 9.22 1.41
CA ALA A 82 6.24 10.28 2.33
C ALA A 82 7.28 11.41 2.50
N ASP A 83 8.55 11.15 2.19
CA ASP A 83 9.64 12.14 2.16
C ASP A 83 9.62 13.02 0.88
N GLY A 84 8.67 12.79 -0.02
CA GLY A 84 8.52 13.50 -1.29
C GLY A 84 9.42 12.97 -2.41
N SER A 85 10.25 11.96 -2.16
CA SER A 85 11.03 11.30 -3.20
C SER A 85 10.16 10.35 -4.04
N THR A 86 10.59 10.08 -5.27
CA THR A 86 9.98 9.06 -6.13
C THR A 86 10.98 7.94 -6.35
N ARG A 87 10.52 6.69 -6.21
CA ARG A 87 11.32 5.49 -6.52
C ARG A 87 10.62 4.62 -7.56
N LEU A 88 11.42 3.89 -8.32
CA LEU A 88 10.94 2.84 -9.21
C LEU A 88 11.20 1.50 -8.55
N LEU A 89 10.15 0.80 -8.12
CA LEU A 89 10.25 -0.51 -7.50
C LEU A 89 10.32 -1.58 -8.58
N ALA A 90 11.38 -2.40 -8.54
CA ALA A 90 11.55 -3.50 -9.48
C ALA A 90 10.50 -4.60 -9.24
N PRO A 91 10.07 -5.33 -10.29
CA PRO A 91 9.18 -6.50 -10.15
C PRO A 91 9.69 -7.57 -9.18
N ALA A 92 11.00 -7.68 -9.03
CA ALA A 92 11.66 -8.64 -8.15
C ALA A 92 11.80 -8.14 -6.70
N ILE A 93 11.16 -7.01 -6.34
CA ILE A 93 11.19 -6.51 -4.97
C ILE A 93 10.71 -7.57 -4.00
N ASP A 94 11.44 -7.72 -2.90
CA ASP A 94 11.04 -8.61 -1.83
C ASP A 94 9.67 -8.19 -1.26
N PRO A 95 8.71 -9.12 -1.09
CA PRO A 95 7.38 -8.78 -0.57
C PRO A 95 7.41 -8.15 0.81
N ALA A 96 8.34 -8.55 1.69
CA ALA A 96 8.46 -7.95 3.00
C ALA A 96 8.98 -6.51 2.93
N ALA A 97 9.93 -6.24 2.04
CA ALA A 97 10.37 -4.87 1.77
C ALA A 97 9.23 -4.01 1.19
N PHE A 98 8.47 -4.54 0.23
CA PHE A 98 7.35 -3.83 -0.38
C PHE A 98 6.27 -3.46 0.64
N TRP A 99 5.79 -4.43 1.43
CA TRP A 99 4.71 -4.20 2.38
C TRP A 99 5.16 -3.47 3.64
N GLY A 100 6.40 -3.66 4.09
CA GLY A 100 6.96 -2.86 5.18
C GLY A 100 7.09 -1.37 4.83
N MET A 101 7.24 -1.01 3.56
CA MET A 101 7.19 0.40 3.12
C MET A 101 5.79 1.00 3.19
N VAL A 102 4.73 0.20 3.13
CA VAL A 102 3.33 0.68 3.19
C VAL A 102 2.93 1.01 4.63
N THR A 103 3.46 0.28 5.61
CA THR A 103 3.10 0.43 7.04
C THR A 103 4.31 0.39 7.98
N PRO A 104 5.29 1.31 7.89
CA PRO A 104 6.50 1.25 8.72
C PRO A 104 6.29 1.53 10.23
N ALA A 105 5.04 1.67 10.69
CA ALA A 105 4.71 1.95 12.08
C ALA A 105 4.71 0.69 12.97
N GLY A 106 4.87 -0.51 12.40
CA GLY A 106 4.86 -1.79 13.13
C GLY A 106 6.21 -2.18 13.75
N GLY A 107 7.27 -1.39 13.51
CA GLY A 107 8.63 -1.71 13.93
C GLY A 107 9.28 -2.81 13.07
N GLU A 108 8.78 -3.02 11.84
CA GLU A 108 9.28 -4.05 10.93
C GLU A 108 10.74 -3.81 10.55
N VAL A 109 11.52 -4.88 10.51
CA VAL A 109 12.88 -4.83 9.99
C VAL A 109 12.81 -4.86 8.47
N LEU A 110 13.03 -3.69 7.85
CA LEU A 110 13.14 -3.57 6.40
C LEU A 110 14.55 -3.98 5.96
N VAL A 111 14.62 -4.94 5.03
CA VAL A 111 15.85 -5.17 4.26
C VAL A 111 15.94 -4.06 3.21
N VAL A 112 16.91 -3.18 3.39
CA VAL A 112 17.34 -2.20 2.40
C VAL A 112 18.62 -2.74 1.78
N ASP A 113 18.53 -3.16 0.52
CA ASP A 113 19.69 -3.41 -0.34
C ASP A 113 20.08 -2.09 -1.04
#